data_AF-M2MX67-F1
#
_entry.id   AF-M2MX67-F1
#
_cell.length_a   1.000
_cell.length_b   1.000
_cell.length_c   1.000
_cell.angle_alpha   90.00
_cell.angle_beta   90.00
_cell.angle_gamma   90.00
#
_symmetry.space_group_name_H-M   'P 1'
#
loop_
_entity.id
_entity.type
_entity.pdbx_description
1 polymer ?
#
loop_
_entity_poly.entity_id
_entity_poly.type
_entity_poly.pdbx_seq_one_letter_code
_entity_poly.pdbx_strand_id
1 'polypeptide(L)'
;MCFAFVAVFPTGSLLLRLFQSVTWHWAVQCIGVLLVIVGLATGVSISREYNRGKGFTSAHQVLGLLLFAGVIIQLGLGIINHAIHRRTKQGTAFGKVHLFLGPTVMLLALINGGLGLNLAGDTQGHVPYAIAVLAAGILFILARAWIHLFMSHAQYKPEEAVEQYPWQNSFGLPSSGSPFQDVETPASYKSEVTNPFTFEMASPVTMAPMSPRWPAPPKRTFSSAWLG
;
A
#
# COMPACT_ATOMS: atom_id res chain seq x y z
N MET A 1 24.88 -4.70 -7.37
CA MET A 1 23.47 -5.10 -7.13
C MET A 1 23.21 -5.58 -5.70
N CYS A 2 24.07 -6.42 -5.10
CA CYS A 2 23.83 -6.99 -3.76
C CYS A 2 23.48 -5.96 -2.68
N PHE A 3 24.22 -4.85 -2.57
CA PHE A 3 23.94 -3.80 -1.59
C PHE A 3 22.51 -3.22 -1.72
N ALA A 4 22.02 -3.03 -2.95
CA ALA A 4 20.67 -2.53 -3.19
C ALA A 4 19.59 -3.47 -2.64
N PHE A 5 19.75 -4.78 -2.87
CA PHE A 5 18.81 -5.80 -2.40
C PHE A 5 18.97 -6.14 -0.92
N VAL A 6 20.18 -6.11 -0.37
CA VAL A 6 20.42 -6.47 1.03
C VAL A 6 20.06 -5.33 1.98
N ALA A 7 20.33 -4.08 1.60
CA ALA A 7 20.21 -2.93 2.50
C ALA A 7 19.19 -1.88 2.01
N VAL A 8 19.32 -1.42 0.77
CA VAL A 8 18.59 -0.22 0.31
C VAL A 8 17.08 -0.45 0.20
N PHE A 9 16.65 -1.47 -0.55
CA PHE A 9 15.22 -1.76 -0.70
C PHE A 9 14.53 -2.14 0.63
N PRO A 10 15.12 -3.00 1.50
CA PRO A 10 14.55 -3.26 2.82
C PRO A 10 14.44 -1.99 3.67
N THR A 11 15.44 -1.11 3.62
CA THR A 11 15.40 0.19 4.31
C THR A 11 14.22 1.03 3.81
N GLY A 12 14.02 1.15 2.50
CA GLY A 12 12.86 1.86 1.94
C GLY A 12 11.51 1.31 2.44
N SER A 13 11.41 -0.01 2.65
CA SER A 13 10.22 -0.64 3.23
C SER A 13 10.05 -0.35 4.73
N LEU A 14 11.14 -0.29 5.50
CA LEU A 14 11.12 0.09 6.92
C LEU A 14 10.74 1.56 7.10
N LEU A 15 11.30 2.46 6.30
CA LEU A 15 11.02 3.89 6.37
C LEU A 15 9.55 4.21 6.11
N LEU A 16 8.88 3.47 5.22
CA LEU A 16 7.45 3.60 5.01
C LEU A 16 6.66 3.36 6.31
N ARG A 17 7.10 2.42 7.14
CA ARG A 17 6.44 2.07 8.41
C ARG A 17 6.87 2.97 9.56
N LEU A 18 8.13 3.40 9.57
CA LEU A 18 8.68 4.25 10.62
C LEU A 18 8.13 5.68 10.54
N PHE A 19 8.12 6.26 9.34
CA PHE A 19 7.71 7.65 9.11
C PHE A 19 6.30 7.79 8.53
N GLN A 20 5.61 6.67 8.26
CA GLN A 20 4.28 6.67 7.62
C GLN A 20 4.23 7.52 6.33
N SER A 21 5.38 7.61 5.64
CA SER A 21 5.59 8.55 4.55
C SER A 21 5.98 7.82 3.28
N VAL A 22 5.11 7.92 2.28
CA VAL A 22 5.37 7.39 0.95
C VAL A 22 6.54 8.13 0.29
N THR A 23 6.80 9.39 0.68
CA THR A 23 7.90 10.19 0.13
C THR A 23 9.26 9.55 0.37
N TRP A 24 9.53 9.16 1.63
CA TRP A 24 10.77 8.47 1.99
C TRP A 24 10.87 7.10 1.33
N HIS A 25 9.74 6.39 1.24
CA HIS A 25 9.69 5.11 0.55
C HIS A 25 10.14 5.24 -0.89
N TRP A 26 9.45 6.04 -1.72
CA TRP A 26 9.75 6.11 -3.15
C TRP A 26 11.14 6.68 -3.42
N ALA A 27 11.61 7.65 -2.61
CA ALA A 27 12.96 8.21 -2.75
C ALA A 27 14.04 7.14 -2.59
N VAL A 28 13.97 6.33 -1.53
CA VAL A 28 14.93 5.24 -1.29
C VAL A 28 14.78 4.13 -2.33
N GLN A 29 13.55 3.83 -2.78
CA GLN A 29 13.35 2.87 -3.86
C GLN A 29 14.01 3.33 -5.17
N CYS A 30 13.93 4.62 -5.52
CA CYS A 30 14.61 5.16 -6.71
C CYS A 30 16.13 5.03 -6.62
N ILE A 31 16.71 5.30 -5.44
CA ILE A 31 18.15 5.07 -5.21
C ILE A 31 18.51 3.58 -5.43
N GLY A 32 17.70 2.67 -4.89
CA GLY A 32 17.87 1.22 -5.10
C GLY A 32 17.79 0.82 -6.57
N VAL A 33 16.83 1.37 -7.33
CA VAL A 33 16.69 1.13 -8.78
C VAL A 33 17.91 1.62 -9.54
N LEU A 34 18.45 2.80 -9.22
CA LEU A 34 19.65 3.31 -9.86
C LEU A 34 20.86 2.40 -9.62
N LEU A 35 21.06 1.93 -8.38
CA LEU A 35 22.12 0.98 -8.04
C LEU A 35 21.96 -0.38 -8.75
N VAL A 36 20.71 -0.80 -8.98
CA VAL A 36 20.38 -1.99 -9.78
C VAL A 36 20.75 -1.77 -11.25
N ILE A 37 20.40 -0.63 -11.84
CA ILE A 37 20.75 -0.29 -13.24
C ILE A 37 22.27 -0.26 -13.42
N VAL A 38 22.98 0.47 -12.54
CA VAL A 38 24.45 0.54 -12.58
C VAL A 38 25.06 -0.85 -12.42
N GLY A 39 24.58 -1.62 -11.45
CA GLY A 39 25.07 -2.99 -11.22
C GLY A 39 24.83 -3.93 -12.40
N LEU A 40 23.69 -3.83 -13.09
CA LEU A 40 23.42 -4.58 -14.30
C LEU A 40 24.34 -4.15 -15.44
N ALA A 41 24.50 -2.85 -15.66
CA ALA A 41 25.37 -2.31 -16.70
C ALA A 41 26.83 -2.77 -16.51
N THR A 42 27.34 -2.67 -15.29
CA THR A 42 28.68 -3.20 -14.94
C THR A 42 28.76 -4.71 -15.15
N GLY A 43 27.76 -5.48 -14.71
CA GLY A 43 27.74 -6.93 -14.88
C GLY A 43 27.72 -7.38 -16.35
N VAL A 44 26.96 -6.67 -17.20
CA VAL A 44 26.94 -6.89 -18.66
C VAL A 44 28.29 -6.55 -19.28
N SER A 45 28.92 -5.44 -18.86
CA SER A 45 30.26 -5.05 -19.33
C SER A 45 31.29 -6.13 -19.02
N ILE A 46 31.37 -6.56 -17.76
CA ILE A 46 32.29 -7.62 -17.30
C ILE A 46 31.99 -8.94 -18.04
N SER A 47 30.71 -9.29 -18.22
CA SER A 47 30.33 -10.53 -18.92
C SER A 47 30.88 -10.60 -20.35
N ARG A 48 31.08 -9.46 -21.02
CA ARG A 48 31.64 -9.41 -22.38
C ARG A 48 33.15 -9.65 -22.40
N GLU A 49 33.85 -9.39 -21.31
CA GLU A 49 35.31 -9.54 -21.22
C GLU A 49 35.70 -10.99 -20.88
N TYR A 50 34.99 -11.64 -19.97
CA TYR A 50 35.34 -12.97 -19.46
C TYR A 50 34.58 -14.11 -20.17
N ASN A 51 35.32 -15.14 -20.60
CA ASN A 51 34.74 -16.28 -21.34
C ASN A 51 33.59 -17.00 -20.62
N ARG A 52 33.61 -17.05 -19.27
CA ARG A 52 32.52 -17.63 -18.47
C ARG A 52 31.21 -16.84 -18.54
N GLY A 53 31.28 -15.53 -18.82
CA GLY A 53 30.13 -14.63 -18.87
C GLY A 53 29.61 -14.34 -20.28
N LYS A 54 30.42 -14.54 -21.33
CA LYS A 54 30.08 -14.08 -22.70
C LYS A 54 28.77 -14.63 -23.26
N GLY A 55 28.39 -15.85 -22.86
CA GLY A 55 27.22 -16.53 -23.39
C GLY A 55 25.87 -16.05 -22.86
N PHE A 56 25.82 -15.33 -21.74
CA PHE A 56 24.55 -14.96 -21.06
C PHE A 56 23.63 -16.15 -20.74
N THR A 57 24.17 -17.37 -20.69
CA THR A 57 23.42 -18.61 -20.46
C THR A 57 23.45 -19.10 -19.01
N SER A 58 24.25 -18.48 -18.15
CA SER A 58 24.31 -18.90 -16.74
C SER A 58 23.02 -18.54 -15.99
N ALA A 59 22.68 -19.35 -14.98
CA ALA A 59 21.53 -19.12 -14.13
C ALA A 59 21.56 -17.71 -13.50
N HIS A 60 22.74 -17.24 -13.07
CA HIS A 60 22.92 -15.89 -12.52
C HIS A 60 22.52 -14.78 -13.50
N GLN A 61 22.89 -14.92 -14.77
CA GLN A 61 22.65 -13.90 -15.79
C GLN A 61 21.18 -13.86 -16.20
N VAL A 62 20.59 -15.03 -16.48
CA VAL A 62 19.17 -15.13 -16.85
C VAL A 62 18.29 -14.65 -15.70
N LEU A 63 18.52 -15.15 -14.49
CA LEU A 63 17.76 -14.72 -13.32
C LEU A 63 18.01 -13.25 -13.00
N GLY A 64 19.24 -12.75 -13.14
CA GLY A 64 19.58 -11.33 -12.97
C GLY A 64 18.78 -10.40 -13.89
N LEU A 65 18.59 -10.78 -15.16
CA LEU A 65 17.76 -10.02 -16.11
C LEU A 65 16.27 -10.07 -15.76
N LEU A 66 15.76 -11.23 -15.34
CA LEU A 66 14.37 -11.37 -14.88
C LEU A 66 14.12 -10.53 -13.62
N LEU A 67 15.06 -10.51 -12.69
CA LEU A 67 15.00 -9.68 -11.49
C LEU A 67 15.03 -8.20 -11.81
N PHE A 68 15.86 -7.78 -12.77
CA PHE A 68 15.85 -6.40 -13.25
C PHE A 68 14.47 -6.02 -13.81
N ALA A 69 13.89 -6.85 -14.68
CA ALA A 69 12.53 -6.64 -15.17
C ALA A 69 11.51 -6.60 -14.02
N GLY A 70 11.63 -7.50 -13.05
CA GLY A 70 10.81 -7.54 -11.84
C GLY A 70 10.87 -6.25 -11.02
N VAL A 71 12.06 -5.65 -10.88
CA VAL A 71 12.24 -4.36 -10.20
C VAL A 71 11.56 -3.22 -10.97
N ILE A 72 11.66 -3.18 -12.30
CA ILE A 72 10.98 -2.16 -13.12
C ILE A 72 9.46 -2.34 -13.05
N ILE A 73 8.96 -3.58 -13.13
CA ILE A 73 7.54 -3.90 -12.94
C ILE A 73 7.09 -3.44 -11.55
N GLN A 74 7.87 -3.72 -10.50
CA GLN A 74 7.55 -3.33 -9.14
C GLN A 74 7.48 -1.81 -8.96
N LEU A 75 8.39 -1.05 -9.60
CA LEU A 75 8.35 0.40 -9.65
C LEU A 75 7.07 0.90 -10.33
N GLY A 76 6.73 0.35 -11.49
CA GLY A 76 5.51 0.68 -12.22
C GLY A 76 4.24 0.40 -11.40
N LEU A 77 4.15 -0.79 -10.79
CA LEU A 77 3.06 -1.17 -9.88
C LEU A 77 2.95 -0.21 -8.69
N GLY A 78 4.07 0.21 -8.12
CA GLY A 78 4.13 1.17 -7.02
C GLY A 78 3.56 2.53 -7.40
N ILE A 79 3.98 3.06 -8.56
CA ILE A 79 3.50 4.34 -9.11
C ILE A 79 1.99 4.29 -9.37
N ILE A 80 1.53 3.25 -10.07
CA ILE A 80 0.11 3.07 -10.41
C ILE A 80 -0.73 2.94 -9.14
N ASN A 81 -0.31 2.09 -8.19
CA ASN A 81 -0.99 1.91 -6.92
C ASN A 81 -1.08 3.23 -6.14
N HIS A 82 0.03 3.98 -6.05
CA HIS A 82 0.03 5.25 -5.34
C HIS A 82 -0.86 6.30 -6.01
N ALA A 83 -0.85 6.40 -7.35
CA ALA A 83 -1.69 7.32 -8.09
C ALA A 83 -3.19 7.04 -7.87
N ILE A 84 -3.60 5.77 -7.91
CA ILE A 84 -4.99 5.37 -7.66
C ILE A 84 -5.35 5.58 -6.18
N HIS A 85 -4.48 5.19 -5.24
CA HIS A 85 -4.74 5.36 -3.82
C HIS A 85 -4.86 6.83 -3.42
N ARG A 86 -4.10 7.74 -4.03
CA ARG A 86 -4.24 9.18 -3.79
C ARG A 86 -5.64 9.71 -4.15
N ARG A 87 -6.26 9.16 -5.19
CA ARG A 87 -7.60 9.56 -5.67
C ARG A 87 -8.73 8.89 -4.90
N THR A 88 -8.59 7.60 -4.61
CA THR A 88 -9.69 6.76 -4.09
C THR A 88 -9.61 6.51 -2.59
N LYS A 89 -8.42 6.66 -1.97
CA LYS A 89 -8.12 6.29 -0.57
C LYS A 89 -8.39 4.81 -0.23
N GLN A 90 -8.57 3.97 -1.23
CA GLN A 90 -8.85 2.54 -1.09
C GLN A 90 -7.65 1.69 -1.50
N GLY A 91 -7.63 0.44 -1.04
CA GLY A 91 -6.66 -0.56 -1.49
C GLY A 91 -6.92 -0.97 -2.94
N THR A 92 -5.86 -1.18 -3.72
CA THR A 92 -5.97 -1.53 -5.15
C THR A 92 -5.48 -2.95 -5.42
N ALA A 93 -5.94 -3.56 -6.52
CA ALA A 93 -5.43 -4.85 -6.98
C ALA A 93 -3.92 -4.77 -7.27
N PHE A 94 -3.45 -3.69 -7.88
CA PHE A 94 -2.02 -3.44 -8.12
C PHE A 94 -1.22 -3.37 -6.82
N GLY A 95 -1.79 -2.79 -5.76
CA GLY A 95 -1.18 -2.75 -4.43
C GLY A 95 -1.02 -4.14 -3.82
N LYS A 96 -2.01 -5.03 -4.01
CA LYS A 96 -1.90 -6.45 -3.59
C LYS A 96 -0.77 -7.15 -4.36
N VAL A 97 -0.73 -7.02 -5.69
CA VAL A 97 0.33 -7.60 -6.50
C VAL A 97 1.70 -7.05 -6.09
N HIS A 98 1.82 -5.73 -5.90
CA HIS A 98 3.04 -5.08 -5.44
C HIS A 98 3.52 -5.63 -4.08
N LEU A 99 2.59 -5.86 -3.14
CA LEU A 99 2.90 -6.39 -1.81
C LEU A 99 3.49 -7.81 -1.86
N PHE A 100 3.00 -8.67 -2.76
CA PHE A 100 3.49 -10.04 -2.90
C PHE A 100 4.71 -10.16 -3.82
N LEU A 101 4.74 -9.40 -4.92
CA LEU A 101 5.82 -9.45 -5.89
C LEU A 101 7.14 -8.94 -5.29
N GLY A 102 7.09 -7.88 -4.48
CA GLY A 102 8.29 -7.29 -3.87
C GLY A 102 9.14 -8.31 -3.11
N PRO A 103 8.64 -8.92 -2.03
CA PRO A 103 9.39 -9.93 -1.27
C PRO A 103 9.86 -11.11 -2.11
N THR A 104 9.08 -11.52 -3.12
CA THR A 104 9.45 -12.61 -4.04
C THR A 104 10.68 -12.23 -4.87
N VAL A 105 10.69 -11.04 -5.47
CA VAL A 105 11.84 -10.51 -6.21
C VAL A 105 13.05 -10.35 -5.29
N MET A 106 12.84 -9.88 -4.06
CA MET A 106 13.92 -9.75 -3.08
C MET A 106 14.58 -11.09 -2.76
N LEU A 107 13.79 -12.12 -2.44
CA LEU A 107 14.30 -13.44 -2.11
C LEU A 107 15.09 -14.06 -3.27
N LEU A 108 14.53 -13.99 -4.48
CA LEU A 108 15.20 -14.48 -5.69
C LEU A 108 16.49 -13.69 -5.98
N ALA A 109 16.55 -12.39 -5.66
CA ALA A 109 17.75 -11.58 -5.82
C ALA A 109 18.88 -11.97 -4.84
N LEU A 110 18.54 -12.37 -3.62
CA LEU A 110 19.51 -12.90 -2.66
C LEU A 110 20.08 -14.24 -3.14
N ILE A 111 19.22 -15.12 -3.68
CA ILE A 111 19.69 -16.37 -4.31
C ILE A 111 20.61 -16.05 -5.51
N ASN A 112 20.20 -15.09 -6.34
CA ASN A 112 20.97 -14.68 -7.51
C ASN A 112 22.36 -14.11 -7.16
N GLY A 113 22.51 -13.45 -6.02
CA GLY A 113 23.81 -12.99 -5.53
C GLY A 113 24.78 -14.14 -5.30
N GLY A 114 24.31 -15.23 -4.67
CA GLY A 114 25.10 -16.46 -4.51
C GLY A 114 25.44 -17.13 -5.84
N LEU A 115 24.50 -17.16 -6.79
CA LEU A 115 24.77 -17.66 -8.14
C LEU A 115 25.82 -16.81 -8.88
N GLY A 116 25.92 -15.51 -8.57
CA GLY A 116 26.93 -14.62 -9.12
C GLY A 116 28.35 -14.99 -8.67
N LEU A 117 28.50 -15.39 -7.40
CA LEU A 117 29.77 -15.88 -6.86
C LEU A 117 30.20 -17.19 -7.54
N ASN A 118 29.24 -18.11 -7.76
CA ASN A 118 29.47 -19.33 -8.55
C ASN A 118 29.96 -19.01 -9.97
N LEU A 119 29.32 -18.05 -10.65
CA LEU A 119 29.73 -17.64 -12.00
C LEU A 119 31.13 -17.00 -12.02
N ALA A 120 31.46 -16.24 -10.98
CA ALA A 120 32.79 -15.64 -10.80
C ALA A 120 33.87 -16.69 -10.47
N GLY A 121 33.49 -17.91 -10.08
CA GLY A 121 34.41 -18.93 -9.58
C GLY A 121 34.94 -18.62 -8.17
N ASP A 122 34.24 -17.76 -7.43
CA ASP A 122 34.64 -17.33 -6.09
C ASP A 122 34.08 -18.28 -5.01
N THR A 123 34.82 -19.32 -4.69
CA THR A 123 34.44 -20.31 -3.67
C THR A 123 34.52 -19.75 -2.24
N GLN A 124 35.37 -18.74 -1.99
CA GLN A 124 35.57 -18.17 -0.67
C GLN A 124 34.53 -17.10 -0.33
N GLY A 125 33.93 -16.47 -1.34
CA GLY A 125 32.91 -15.44 -1.17
C GLY A 125 31.56 -15.94 -0.64
N HIS A 126 31.25 -17.23 -0.75
CA HIS A 126 29.93 -17.76 -0.37
C HIS A 126 29.62 -17.63 1.12
N VAL A 127 30.59 -17.97 1.97
CA VAL A 127 30.44 -17.90 3.43
C VAL A 127 30.21 -16.47 3.93
N PRO A 128 31.07 -15.47 3.62
CA PRO A 128 30.84 -14.10 4.06
C PRO A 128 29.57 -13.50 3.45
N TYR A 129 29.24 -13.86 2.20
CA TYR A 129 27.97 -13.45 1.58
C TYR A 129 26.76 -13.98 2.34
N ALA A 130 26.74 -15.28 2.65
CA ALA A 130 25.65 -15.90 3.41
C ALA A 130 25.50 -15.30 4.81
N ILE A 131 26.61 -15.06 5.51
CA ILE A 131 26.62 -14.39 6.82
C ILE A 131 26.02 -12.98 6.71
N ALA A 132 26.45 -12.19 5.71
CA ALA A 132 25.95 -10.83 5.52
C ALA A 132 24.45 -10.80 5.22
N VAL A 133 23.96 -11.69 4.34
CA VAL A 133 22.54 -11.81 4.00
C VAL A 133 21.73 -12.25 5.22
N LEU A 134 22.21 -13.24 5.98
CA LEU A 134 21.52 -13.73 7.18
C LEU A 134 21.45 -12.64 8.26
N ALA A 135 22.57 -11.97 8.55
CA ALA A 135 22.63 -10.89 9.53
C ALA A 135 21.68 -9.74 9.14
N ALA A 136 21.71 -9.28 7.88
CA ALA A 136 20.80 -8.25 7.39
C ALA A 136 19.32 -8.69 7.46
N GLY A 137 19.02 -9.94 7.12
CA GLY A 137 17.69 -10.51 7.21
C GLY A 137 17.16 -10.55 8.64
N ILE A 138 17.97 -11.01 9.59
CA ILE A 138 17.65 -11.00 11.02
C ILE A 138 17.39 -9.58 11.51
N LEU A 139 18.29 -8.64 11.21
CA LEU A 139 18.15 -7.23 11.59
C LEU A 139 16.86 -6.62 11.02
N PHE A 140 16.52 -6.91 9.77
CA PHE A 140 15.29 -6.45 9.15
C PHE A 140 14.04 -7.01 9.86
N ILE A 141 14.03 -8.30 10.19
CA ILE A 141 12.91 -8.94 10.90
C ILE A 141 12.77 -8.34 12.31
N LEU A 142 13.88 -8.19 13.04
CA LEU A 142 13.88 -7.58 14.39
C LEU A 142 13.37 -6.14 14.34
N ALA A 143 13.86 -5.32 13.41
CA ALA A 143 13.40 -3.94 13.23
C ALA A 143 11.90 -3.89 12.90
N ARG A 144 11.43 -4.77 12.01
CA ARG A 144 10.01 -4.86 11.65
C ARG A 144 9.15 -5.32 12.83
N ALA A 145 9.61 -6.29 13.61
CA ALA A 145 8.92 -6.79 14.80
C ALA A 145 8.83 -5.70 15.87
N TRP A 146 9.92 -4.97 16.14
CA TRP A 146 9.93 -3.83 17.04
C TRP A 146 8.90 -2.78 16.60
N ILE A 147 8.96 -2.30 15.35
CA ILE A 147 7.98 -1.31 14.84
C ILE A 147 6.54 -1.82 15.04
N HIS A 148 6.28 -3.09 14.75
CA HIS A 148 4.94 -3.67 14.92
C HIS A 148 4.51 -3.72 16.39
N LEU A 149 5.40 -4.06 17.33
CA LEU A 149 5.06 -4.21 18.74
C LEU A 149 4.92 -2.87 19.46
N PHE A 150 5.74 -1.87 19.12
CA PHE A 150 5.85 -0.65 19.90
C PHE A 150 5.24 0.58 19.23
N MET A 151 5.14 0.62 17.90
CA MET A 151 4.60 1.78 17.17
C MET A 151 3.14 1.59 16.73
N SER A 152 2.60 0.36 16.78
CA SER A 152 1.19 0.09 16.46
C SER A 152 0.21 0.54 17.56
N HIS A 153 0.67 0.65 18.81
CA HIS A 153 -0.14 1.12 19.95
C HIS A 153 -0.41 2.63 19.95
N ALA A 154 0.24 3.42 19.10
CA ALA A 154 0.03 4.87 19.03
C ALA A 154 -1.23 5.28 18.22
N GLN A 155 -2.02 4.32 17.69
CA GLN A 155 -3.12 4.59 16.76
C GLN A 155 -4.49 4.03 17.20
N TYR A 156 -4.90 4.29 18.44
CA TYR A 156 -6.32 4.24 18.81
C TYR A 156 -6.67 5.48 19.63
N LYS A 157 -7.20 6.51 18.94
CA LYS A 157 -7.88 7.66 19.57
C LYS A 157 -9.38 7.56 19.27
N PRO A 158 -10.18 6.90 20.12
CA PRO A 158 -11.63 6.81 19.93
C PRO A 158 -12.35 8.15 20.17
N GLU A 159 -11.72 9.12 20.84
CA GLU A 159 -12.34 10.40 21.20
C GLU A 159 -12.68 11.30 20.02
N GLU A 160 -11.87 11.33 18.96
CA GLU A 160 -12.13 12.19 17.78
C GLU A 160 -13.29 11.68 16.91
N ALA A 161 -13.62 10.39 16.97
CA ALA A 161 -14.73 9.81 16.19
C ALA A 161 -16.11 10.08 16.81
N VAL A 162 -16.15 10.38 18.11
CA VAL A 162 -17.40 10.74 18.82
C VAL A 162 -17.71 12.23 18.67
N GLU A 163 -16.68 13.09 18.56
CA GLU A 163 -16.86 14.54 18.43
C GLU A 163 -17.23 14.99 16.99
N GLN A 164 -17.09 14.11 16.00
CA GLN A 164 -17.27 14.44 14.58
C GLN A 164 -18.73 14.50 14.10
N TYR A 165 -19.72 14.34 14.98
CA TYR A 165 -21.13 14.58 14.65
C TYR A 165 -21.61 15.92 15.24
N PRO A 166 -21.27 17.07 14.65
CA PRO A 166 -21.73 18.37 15.14
C PRO A 166 -23.26 18.51 15.07
N TRP A 167 -23.94 17.66 14.31
CA TRP A 167 -25.41 17.62 14.28
C TRP A 167 -26.02 17.18 15.62
N GLN A 168 -25.33 16.35 16.42
CA GLN A 168 -25.85 15.90 17.72
C GLN A 168 -25.96 17.06 18.72
N ASN A 169 -24.99 17.99 18.71
CA ASN A 169 -24.99 19.15 19.60
C ASN A 169 -25.73 20.37 19.01
N SER A 170 -26.05 20.35 17.71
CA SER A 170 -26.73 21.47 17.03
C SER A 170 -28.23 21.54 17.29
N PHE A 171 -28.86 20.45 17.77
CA PHE A 171 -30.30 20.40 18.04
C PHE A 171 -30.67 20.57 19.52
N GLY A 172 -29.72 20.84 20.41
CA GLY A 172 -29.98 21.06 21.84
C GLY A 172 -30.62 19.86 22.55
N LEU A 173 -30.46 18.66 22.00
CA LEU A 173 -31.00 17.43 22.60
C LEU A 173 -30.10 16.98 23.76
N PRO A 174 -30.66 16.57 24.91
CA PRO A 174 -29.87 16.06 26.03
C PRO A 174 -29.04 14.85 25.61
N SER A 175 -27.79 14.76 26.06
CA SER A 175 -26.82 13.71 25.72
C SER A 175 -27.15 12.33 26.32
N SER A 176 -28.34 12.15 26.91
CA SER A 176 -28.81 10.91 27.52
C SER A 176 -30.09 10.43 26.85
N GLY A 177 -29.97 9.54 25.87
CA GLY A 177 -31.12 8.88 25.25
C GLY A 177 -30.94 8.67 23.76
N SER A 178 -30.76 7.41 23.35
CA SER A 178 -30.93 7.03 21.95
C SER A 178 -32.40 7.31 21.56
N PRO A 179 -32.71 8.03 20.47
CA PRO A 179 -34.10 8.26 20.03
C PRO A 179 -34.83 6.98 19.59
N PHE A 180 -34.13 5.85 19.55
CA PHE A 180 -34.64 4.56 19.10
C PHE A 180 -34.90 3.57 20.23
N GLN A 181 -34.80 3.98 21.50
CA GLN A 181 -35.03 3.06 22.62
C GLN A 181 -36.52 2.72 22.86
N ASP A 182 -37.45 3.51 22.32
CA ASP A 182 -38.89 3.36 22.58
C ASP A 182 -39.70 2.93 21.35
N VAL A 183 -39.09 2.26 20.37
CA VAL A 183 -39.89 1.51 19.39
C VAL A 183 -40.31 0.20 20.06
N GLU A 184 -41.45 0.23 20.75
CA GLU A 184 -42.19 -0.99 21.09
C GLU A 184 -42.38 -1.77 19.78
N THR A 185 -41.70 -2.92 19.66
CA THR A 185 -41.95 -3.85 18.57
C THR A 185 -43.41 -4.29 18.66
N PRO A 186 -44.27 -3.98 17.68
CA PRO A 186 -45.62 -4.54 17.69
C PRO A 186 -45.48 -6.05 17.57
N ALA A 187 -46.13 -6.77 18.47
CA ALA A 187 -46.19 -8.21 18.42
C ALA A 187 -46.70 -8.69 17.05
N SER A 188 -46.00 -9.67 16.47
CA SER A 188 -46.49 -10.54 15.39
C SER A 188 -46.79 -9.87 14.03
N TYR A 189 -45.76 -9.65 13.21
CA TYR A 189 -45.92 -9.75 11.76
C TYR A 189 -45.50 -11.15 11.31
N LYS A 190 -46.48 -12.04 11.11
CA LYS A 190 -46.24 -13.32 10.43
C LYS A 190 -45.87 -13.01 8.98
N SER A 191 -44.66 -13.33 8.58
CA SER A 191 -44.26 -13.29 7.18
C SER A 191 -44.94 -14.43 6.43
N GLU A 192 -46.07 -14.16 5.76
CA GLU A 192 -46.51 -15.02 4.66
C GLU A 192 -45.54 -14.82 3.48
N VAL A 193 -44.75 -15.86 3.22
CA VAL A 193 -43.91 -15.96 2.03
C VAL A 193 -44.82 -16.28 0.86
N THR A 194 -45.20 -15.27 0.08
CA THR A 194 -45.79 -15.46 -1.25
C THR A 194 -44.73 -15.25 -2.31
N ASN A 195 -44.54 -16.27 -3.15
CA ASN A 195 -43.53 -16.39 -4.20
C ASN A 195 -43.49 -15.20 -5.19
N PRO A 196 -42.32 -14.84 -5.74
CA PRO A 196 -42.11 -13.61 -6.51
C PRO A 196 -42.50 -13.71 -8.00
N PHE A 197 -43.55 -14.46 -8.37
CA PHE A 197 -43.93 -14.68 -9.77
C PHE A 197 -45.41 -14.46 -10.06
N THR A 198 -45.90 -13.25 -9.76
CA THR A 198 -47.13 -12.71 -10.34
C THR A 198 -46.92 -11.23 -10.67
N PHE A 199 -46.80 -10.92 -11.96
CA PHE A 199 -46.78 -9.56 -12.48
C PHE A 199 -48.23 -9.05 -12.55
N GLU A 200 -48.63 -8.23 -11.58
CA GLU A 200 -49.94 -7.58 -11.56
C GLU A 200 -49.78 -6.13 -12.04
N MET A 201 -50.32 -5.83 -13.22
CA MET A 201 -50.36 -4.47 -13.76
C MET A 201 -51.41 -3.66 -13.00
N ALA A 202 -50.98 -2.64 -12.25
CA ALA A 202 -51.87 -1.64 -11.67
C ALA A 202 -51.39 -0.22 -11.98
N SER A 203 -52.24 0.46 -12.77
CA SER A 203 -52.52 1.88 -13.08
C SER A 203 -51.55 3.02 -12.68
N PRO A 204 -51.44 4.07 -13.52
CA PRO A 204 -50.56 5.21 -13.25
C PRO A 204 -51.13 6.12 -12.15
N VAL A 205 -50.39 6.26 -11.05
CA VAL A 205 -50.69 7.25 -10.01
C VAL A 205 -50.24 8.62 -10.49
N THR A 206 -51.20 9.55 -10.58
CA THR A 206 -50.98 10.96 -10.91
C THR A 206 -50.31 11.66 -9.72
N MET A 207 -49.07 12.11 -9.88
CA MET A 207 -48.35 12.90 -8.87
C MET A 207 -48.83 14.37 -8.95
N ALA A 208 -49.35 14.90 -7.84
CA ALA A 208 -49.55 16.34 -7.68
C ALA A 208 -48.19 17.05 -7.47
N PRO A 209 -47.98 18.27 -8.01
CA PRO A 209 -46.69 18.95 -7.89
C PRO A 209 -46.49 19.49 -6.47
N MET A 210 -45.50 18.97 -5.74
CA MET A 210 -44.99 19.61 -4.53
C MET A 210 -44.08 20.78 -4.92
N SER A 211 -44.43 22.00 -4.50
CA SER A 211 -43.57 23.18 -4.64
C SER A 211 -42.38 23.12 -3.67
N PRO A 212 -41.12 23.33 -4.11
CA PRO A 212 -39.99 23.42 -3.19
C PRO A 212 -39.98 24.80 -2.50
N ARG A 213 -40.26 24.85 -1.20
CA ARG A 213 -40.05 26.05 -0.37
C ARG A 213 -38.74 25.90 0.41
N TRP A 214 -37.62 26.09 -0.27
CA TRP A 214 -36.33 26.26 0.40
C TRP A 214 -36.12 27.75 0.74
N PRO A 215 -35.86 28.12 1.99
CA PRO A 215 -35.37 29.46 2.29
C PRO A 215 -33.95 29.62 1.75
N ALA A 216 -33.67 30.76 1.10
CA ALA A 216 -32.36 31.07 0.54
C ALA A 216 -31.29 31.18 1.64
N PRO A 217 -30.05 30.71 1.39
CA PRO A 217 -28.96 30.85 2.35
C PRO A 217 -28.55 32.34 2.52
N PRO A 218 -28.15 32.77 3.73
CA PRO A 218 -27.74 34.15 3.96
C PRO A 218 -26.44 34.48 3.21
N LYS A 219 -26.41 35.67 2.59
CA LYS A 219 -25.23 36.20 1.90
C LYS A 219 -24.12 36.49 2.93
N ARG A 220 -23.00 35.76 2.85
CA ARG A 220 -21.78 36.10 3.60
C ARG A 220 -21.13 37.33 2.94
N THR A 221 -21.04 38.42 3.70
CA THR A 221 -20.14 39.54 3.37
C THR A 221 -18.73 39.16 3.80
N PHE A 222 -17.78 39.18 2.87
CA PHE A 222 -16.35 39.04 3.18
C PHE A 222 -15.82 40.41 3.59
N SER A 223 -15.39 40.55 4.85
CA SER A 223 -14.51 41.64 5.28
C SER A 223 -13.07 41.14 5.14
N SER A 224 -12.33 41.76 4.22
CA SER A 224 -10.90 41.56 4.03
C SER A 224 -10.13 42.43 5.01
N ALA A 225 -9.52 41.82 6.02
CA ALA A 225 -8.44 42.42 6.79
C ALA A 225 -7.51 41.27 7.13
N TRP A 226 -6.29 41.27 6.57
CA TRP A 226 -5.03 40.75 7.11
C TRP A 226 -3.96 40.88 6.01
N LEU A 227 -3.46 42.11 5.85
CA LEU A 227 -2.08 42.39 5.47
C LEU A 227 -1.48 43.11 6.69
N GLY A 228 -0.47 42.49 7.29
CA GLY A 228 0.24 42.95 8.48
C GLY A 228 1.23 41.89 8.91
#